data_AF-A0A6A2Y8M4-F1
#
_entry.id   AF-A0A6A2Y8M4-F1
#
_cell.length_a   1.000
_cell.length_b   1.000
_cell.length_c   1.000
_cell.angle_alpha   90.00
_cell.angle_beta   90.00
_cell.angle_gamma   90.00
#
_symmetry.space_group_name_H-M   'P 1'
#
loop_
_entity.id
_entity.type
_entity.pdbx_description
1 polymer ?
#
loop_
_entity_poly.entity_id
_entity_poly.type
_entity_poly.pdbx_seq_one_letter_code
_entity_poly.pdbx_strand_id
1 'polypeptide(L)'
;MLLLSIFVGSFSVASAGDFHQEFDLTWGDQRAQILNGGEFLTLSLNKASGSGFRSKREYLFRRIDIQIKLVAGNSAGTVTAFYIDFEFLGKLSGDPYIVHTNVYCQGKGDREQQFYLWFDPTEHFHTYSIVWNQRRIIFLVDNIPIRVFNNEESIGAPFPKNQPMRIYSSLWDTEDWVTRGGQVKTDCSNALFKA
;
A
#
# COMPACT_ATOMS: atom_id res chain seq x y z
N MET A 1 44.03 -22.03 26.97
CA MET A 1 42.82 -22.47 26.25
C MET A 1 42.15 -21.24 25.66
N LEU A 2 42.13 -21.10 24.35
CA LEU A 2 41.43 -20.03 23.65
C LEU A 2 39.97 -20.49 23.41
N LEU A 3 38.99 -19.81 24.00
CA LEU A 3 37.57 -20.11 23.79
C LEU A 3 37.12 -19.43 22.48
N LEU A 4 36.85 -20.24 21.47
CA LEU A 4 36.25 -19.79 20.21
C LEU A 4 34.73 -19.70 20.42
N SER A 5 34.20 -18.49 20.62
CA SER A 5 32.76 -18.27 20.70
C SER A 5 32.16 -18.29 19.30
N ILE A 6 31.45 -19.35 18.95
CA ILE A 6 30.66 -19.44 17.72
C ILE A 6 29.38 -18.62 17.91
N PHE A 7 29.31 -17.44 17.28
CA PHE A 7 28.06 -16.71 17.14
C PHE A 7 27.21 -17.43 16.10
N VAL A 8 26.22 -18.21 16.55
CA VAL A 8 25.16 -18.72 15.68
C VAL A 8 24.20 -17.56 15.42
N GLY A 9 24.32 -16.94 14.26
CA GLY A 9 23.34 -15.97 13.78
C GLY A 9 22.02 -16.69 13.48
N SER A 10 20.98 -16.40 14.24
CA SER A 10 19.62 -16.85 13.92
C SER A 10 19.16 -16.15 12.64
N PHE A 11 19.16 -16.86 11.51
CA PHE A 11 18.51 -16.40 10.30
C PHE A 11 17.00 -16.57 10.48
N SER A 12 16.28 -15.46 10.67
CA SER A 12 14.83 -15.44 10.57
C SER A 12 14.45 -15.68 9.11
N VAL A 13 13.97 -16.89 8.78
CA VAL A 13 13.37 -17.14 7.47
C VAL A 13 12.05 -16.36 7.45
N ALA A 14 11.98 -15.31 6.64
CA ALA A 14 10.72 -14.65 6.35
C ALA A 14 9.88 -15.62 5.51
N SER A 15 8.85 -16.24 6.12
CA SER A 15 7.83 -16.94 5.34
C SER A 15 6.97 -15.90 4.65
N ALA A 16 6.81 -16.03 3.33
CA ALA A 16 5.73 -15.32 2.64
C ALA A 16 4.40 -15.68 3.32
N GLY A 17 3.58 -14.67 3.61
CA GLY A 17 2.27 -14.85 4.22
C GLY A 17 1.29 -15.45 3.21
N ASP A 18 0.32 -16.20 3.70
CA ASP A 18 -0.79 -16.73 2.91
C ASP A 18 -1.97 -15.76 2.98
N PHE A 19 -2.39 -15.22 1.82
CA PHE A 19 -3.52 -14.28 1.76
C PHE A 19 -4.83 -14.86 2.29
N HIS A 20 -5.06 -16.17 2.17
CA HIS A 20 -6.24 -16.82 2.76
C HIS A 20 -6.21 -16.80 4.29
N GLN A 21 -5.03 -16.82 4.90
CA GLN A 21 -4.89 -16.83 6.35
C GLN A 21 -4.97 -15.42 6.94
N GLU A 22 -4.37 -14.44 6.26
CA GLU A 22 -4.17 -13.10 6.80
C GLU A 22 -5.30 -12.11 6.46
N PHE A 23 -6.02 -12.30 5.35
CA PHE A 23 -6.95 -11.31 4.81
C PHE A 23 -8.35 -11.86 4.48
N ASP A 24 -9.34 -10.97 4.56
CA ASP A 24 -10.70 -11.17 4.05
C ASP A 24 -10.93 -10.28 2.84
N LEU A 25 -11.53 -10.83 1.77
CA LEU A 25 -12.02 -10.04 0.65
C LEU A 25 -13.28 -9.28 1.11
N THR A 26 -13.26 -7.95 1.02
CA THR A 26 -14.32 -7.10 1.61
C THR A 26 -15.40 -6.71 0.61
N TRP A 27 -15.02 -6.48 -0.66
CA TRP A 27 -15.96 -6.26 -1.76
C TRP A 27 -15.28 -6.58 -3.10
N GLY A 28 -16.09 -6.69 -4.16
CA GLY A 28 -15.61 -6.87 -5.53
C GLY A 28 -16.04 -8.19 -6.15
N ASP A 29 -16.61 -9.12 -5.40
CA ASP A 29 -17.01 -10.45 -5.91
C ASP A 29 -15.81 -11.10 -6.65
N GLN A 30 -16.01 -11.49 -7.91
CA GLN A 30 -14.95 -12.02 -8.78
C GLN A 30 -13.85 -11.01 -9.13
N ARG A 31 -13.97 -9.73 -8.75
CA ARG A 31 -12.94 -8.71 -8.97
C ARG A 31 -11.86 -8.69 -7.88
N ALA A 32 -12.08 -9.39 -6.77
CA ALA A 32 -11.03 -9.70 -5.80
C ALA A 32 -10.80 -11.21 -5.81
N GLN A 33 -9.58 -11.66 -6.10
CA GLN A 33 -9.28 -13.09 -6.16
C GLN A 33 -7.96 -13.40 -5.48
N ILE A 34 -7.98 -14.38 -4.60
CA ILE A 34 -6.77 -15.01 -4.06
C ILE A 34 -6.45 -16.20 -4.98
N LEU A 35 -5.21 -16.24 -5.46
CA LEU A 35 -4.73 -17.17 -6.47
C LEU A 35 -3.55 -17.99 -5.91
N ASN A 36 -3.19 -19.06 -6.63
CA ASN A 36 -2.03 -19.91 -6.32
C ASN A 36 -1.99 -20.38 -4.85
N GLY A 37 -3.16 -20.76 -4.30
CA GLY A 37 -3.25 -21.27 -2.94
C GLY A 37 -2.91 -20.26 -1.85
N GLY A 38 -3.00 -18.95 -2.14
CA GLY A 38 -2.73 -17.90 -1.15
C GLY A 38 -1.50 -17.04 -1.42
N GLU A 39 -0.76 -17.32 -2.48
CA GLU A 39 0.49 -16.60 -2.83
C GLU A 39 0.21 -15.22 -3.45
N PHE A 40 -0.85 -15.11 -4.26
CA PHE A 40 -1.20 -13.86 -4.94
C PHE A 40 -2.61 -13.44 -4.59
N LEU A 41 -2.83 -12.13 -4.54
CA LEU A 41 -4.14 -11.51 -4.50
C LEU A 41 -4.21 -10.51 -5.66
N THR A 42 -5.30 -10.55 -6.41
CA THR A 42 -5.55 -9.60 -7.50
C THR A 42 -6.79 -8.78 -7.23
N LEU A 43 -6.67 -7.47 -7.44
CA LEU A 43 -7.77 -6.52 -7.41
C LEU A 43 -8.04 -6.04 -8.82
N SER A 44 -9.30 -5.82 -9.14
CA SER A 44 -9.69 -5.35 -10.46
C SER A 44 -10.86 -4.39 -10.39
N LEU A 45 -10.92 -3.53 -11.38
CA LEU A 45 -11.87 -2.43 -11.46
C LEU A 45 -12.43 -2.37 -12.88
N ASN A 46 -13.74 -2.24 -12.94
CA ASN A 46 -14.48 -1.98 -14.17
C ASN A 46 -15.58 -0.95 -13.90
N LYS A 47 -16.39 -0.64 -14.92
CA LYS A 47 -17.50 0.32 -14.82
C LYS A 47 -18.50 0.05 -13.69
N ALA A 48 -18.62 -1.20 -13.23
CA ALA A 48 -19.61 -1.57 -12.22
C ALA A 48 -19.10 -1.29 -10.81
N SER A 49 -17.84 -1.65 -10.51
CA SER A 49 -17.25 -1.48 -9.18
C SER A 49 -15.76 -1.80 -9.20
N GLY A 50 -15.05 -1.30 -8.18
CA GLY A 50 -13.73 -1.76 -7.81
C GLY A 50 -13.74 -3.03 -6.97
N SER A 51 -12.66 -3.22 -6.22
CA SER A 51 -12.53 -4.32 -5.26
C SER A 51 -11.54 -3.99 -4.13
N GLY A 52 -11.59 -4.76 -3.04
CA GLY A 52 -10.67 -4.56 -1.93
C GLY A 52 -10.73 -5.67 -0.88
N PHE A 53 -9.77 -5.60 0.04
CA PHE A 53 -9.62 -6.54 1.13
C PHE A 53 -9.18 -5.85 2.41
N ARG A 54 -9.30 -6.57 3.53
CA ARG A 54 -8.79 -6.13 4.84
C ARG A 54 -8.10 -7.26 5.59
N SER A 55 -7.20 -6.93 6.51
CA SER A 55 -6.64 -7.94 7.41
C SER A 55 -7.71 -8.46 8.37
N LYS A 56 -7.64 -9.74 8.69
CA LYS A 56 -8.54 -10.37 9.68
C LYS A 56 -8.32 -9.79 11.07
N ARG A 57 -7.06 -9.48 11.40
CA ARG A 57 -6.64 -8.94 12.69
C ARG A 57 -6.41 -7.44 12.62
N GLU A 58 -6.53 -6.81 13.77
CA GLU A 58 -6.08 -5.44 14.01
C GLU A 58 -4.67 -5.46 14.59
N TYR A 59 -3.90 -4.42 14.31
CA TYR A 59 -2.54 -4.28 14.78
C TYR A 59 -2.33 -2.91 15.40
N LEU A 60 -1.56 -2.86 16.48
CA LEU A 60 -1.02 -1.62 17.03
C LEU A 60 0.49 -1.73 16.96
N PHE A 61 1.09 -0.88 16.12
CA PHE A 61 2.50 -0.96 15.74
C PHE A 61 2.88 -2.25 15.02
N ARG A 62 3.48 -2.11 13.85
CA ARG A 62 3.98 -3.25 13.07
C ARG A 62 4.89 -2.75 11.96
N ARG A 63 5.79 -3.63 11.51
CA ARG A 63 6.32 -3.54 10.14
C ARG A 63 5.41 -4.37 9.25
N ILE A 64 4.82 -3.74 8.25
CA ILE A 64 4.00 -4.39 7.25
C ILE A 64 4.73 -4.23 5.92
N ASP A 65 4.93 -5.35 5.25
CA ASP A 65 5.53 -5.43 3.92
C ASP A 65 4.49 -6.05 2.99
N ILE A 66 4.29 -5.45 1.82
CA ILE A 66 3.46 -6.02 0.75
C ILE A 66 4.17 -5.84 -0.59
N GLN A 67 4.09 -6.84 -1.45
CA GLN A 67 4.53 -6.72 -2.82
C GLN A 67 3.35 -6.33 -3.71
N ILE A 68 3.49 -5.22 -4.44
CA ILE A 68 2.45 -4.70 -5.33
C ILE A 68 3.05 -4.51 -6.72
N LYS A 69 2.28 -4.89 -7.74
CA LYS A 69 2.50 -4.52 -9.12
C LYS A 69 1.27 -3.73 -9.59
N LEU A 70 1.47 -2.55 -10.15
CA LEU A 70 0.38 -1.63 -10.46
C LEU A 70 -0.25 -1.89 -11.82
N VAL A 71 -1.40 -1.27 -12.05
CA VAL A 71 -2.15 -1.33 -13.31
C VAL A 71 -1.29 -0.83 -14.47
N ALA A 72 -1.03 -1.70 -15.44
CA ALA A 72 -0.28 -1.36 -16.64
C ALA A 72 -1.08 -0.49 -17.63
N GLY A 73 -0.39 0.17 -18.56
CA GLY A 73 -1.02 0.96 -19.62
C GLY A 73 -1.62 2.27 -19.13
N ASN A 74 -2.82 2.59 -19.62
CA ASN A 74 -3.59 3.76 -19.19
C ASN A 74 -4.45 3.38 -17.99
N SER A 75 -4.14 3.98 -16.84
CA SER A 75 -4.81 3.76 -15.56
C SER A 75 -5.38 5.06 -15.00
N ALA A 76 -5.49 6.11 -15.82
CA ALA A 76 -5.96 7.42 -15.39
C ALA A 76 -7.30 7.32 -14.63
N GLY A 77 -7.43 8.10 -13.55
CA GLY A 77 -8.59 8.12 -12.66
C GLY A 77 -8.67 6.96 -11.66
N THR A 78 -7.82 5.94 -11.76
CA THR A 78 -7.78 4.82 -10.81
C THR A 78 -6.83 5.09 -9.64
N VAL A 79 -7.16 4.54 -8.47
CA VAL A 79 -6.32 4.56 -7.27
C VAL A 79 -6.17 3.13 -6.76
N THR A 80 -4.93 2.66 -6.69
CA THR A 80 -4.58 1.51 -5.84
C THR A 80 -4.21 2.07 -4.48
N ALA A 81 -4.95 1.70 -3.42
CA ALA A 81 -4.64 2.13 -2.05
C ALA A 81 -4.11 0.96 -1.22
N PHE A 82 -3.24 1.28 -0.28
CA PHE A 82 -2.68 0.34 0.70
C PHE A 82 -2.47 1.06 2.04
N TYR A 83 -2.80 0.38 3.14
CA TYR A 83 -2.63 0.71 4.57
C TYR A 83 -1.83 1.96 4.97
N ILE A 84 -2.27 2.69 6.02
CA ILE A 84 -1.78 4.03 6.44
C ILE A 84 -1.45 4.90 5.21
N ASP A 85 -2.32 4.78 4.21
CA ASP A 85 -2.46 5.69 3.09
C ASP A 85 -1.25 5.80 2.15
N PHE A 86 -0.75 4.67 1.65
CA PHE A 86 -0.16 4.63 0.31
C PHE A 86 -1.27 4.67 -0.72
N GLU A 87 -1.30 5.68 -1.59
CA GLU A 87 -2.19 5.74 -2.73
C GLU A 87 -1.37 5.89 -4.02
N PHE A 88 -1.55 4.96 -4.94
CA PHE A 88 -0.91 4.98 -6.25
C PHE A 88 -1.88 5.59 -7.25
N LEU A 89 -1.58 6.82 -7.67
CA LEU A 89 -2.44 7.60 -8.54
C LEU A 89 -2.21 7.18 -9.99
N GLY A 90 -3.28 6.67 -10.60
CA GLY A 90 -3.31 6.23 -11.97
C GLY A 90 -2.90 7.31 -12.97
N LYS A 91 -2.37 6.87 -14.11
CA LYS A 91 -1.67 7.73 -15.08
C LYS A 91 -2.03 7.38 -16.52
N LEU A 92 -1.76 8.29 -17.45
CA LEU A 92 -1.87 8.02 -18.89
C LEU A 92 -0.72 7.11 -19.35
N SER A 93 -0.92 6.31 -20.40
CA SER A 93 0.18 5.53 -21.00
C SER A 93 1.40 6.42 -21.29
N GLY A 94 2.59 6.00 -20.84
CA GLY A 94 3.83 6.77 -20.96
C GLY A 94 4.13 7.77 -19.82
N ASP A 95 3.13 8.18 -19.03
CA ASP A 95 3.35 9.05 -17.87
C ASP A 95 3.80 8.23 -16.63
N PRO A 96 4.57 8.82 -15.69
CA PRO A 96 4.96 8.14 -14.46
C PRO A 96 3.79 8.06 -13.47
N TYR A 97 3.78 7.00 -12.65
CA TYR A 97 2.89 6.91 -11.49
C TYR A 97 3.29 7.91 -10.40
N ILE A 98 2.31 8.46 -9.69
CA ILE A 98 2.53 9.24 -8.48
C ILE A 98 2.19 8.36 -7.28
N VAL A 99 3.12 8.27 -6.32
CA VAL A 99 2.87 7.69 -5.01
C VAL A 99 2.49 8.82 -4.07
N HIS A 100 1.29 8.75 -3.55
CA HIS A 100 0.76 9.66 -2.56
C HIS A 100 0.81 8.99 -1.19
N THR A 101 1.24 9.73 -0.17
CA THR A 101 1.24 9.27 1.22
C THR A 101 0.49 10.24 2.11
N ASN A 102 -0.24 9.74 3.08
CA ASN A 102 -0.87 10.56 4.12
C ASN A 102 -0.74 9.94 5.50
N VAL A 103 -1.03 10.71 6.54
CA VAL A 103 -1.14 10.20 7.91
C VAL A 103 -2.35 10.84 8.58
N TYR A 104 -3.35 10.01 8.87
CA TYR A 104 -4.53 10.40 9.64
C TYR A 104 -4.31 10.18 11.13
N CYS A 105 -4.58 11.21 11.91
CA CYS A 105 -4.56 11.16 13.37
C CYS A 105 -5.87 11.74 13.90
N GLN A 106 -6.63 10.94 14.68
CA GLN A 106 -7.89 11.37 15.30
C GLN A 106 -8.88 11.96 14.26
N GLY A 107 -8.98 11.32 13.09
CA GLY A 107 -9.86 11.76 12.01
C GLY A 107 -9.32 12.92 11.15
N LYS A 108 -8.17 13.50 11.50
CA LYS A 108 -7.55 14.58 10.71
C LYS A 108 -6.40 14.09 9.85
N GLY A 109 -6.53 14.24 8.54
CA GLY A 109 -5.49 14.05 7.53
C GLY A 109 -4.73 15.36 7.26
N ASP A 110 -4.70 15.79 5.99
CA ASP A 110 -4.04 17.01 5.49
C ASP A 110 -2.51 16.98 5.65
N ARG A 111 -1.91 15.81 5.47
CA ARG A 111 -0.46 15.59 5.59
C ARG A 111 0.07 14.89 4.34
N GLU A 112 -0.44 15.27 3.20
CA GLU A 112 -0.13 14.69 1.90
C GLU A 112 1.33 14.93 1.51
N GLN A 113 1.97 13.89 0.96
CA GLN A 113 3.25 14.01 0.24
C GLN A 113 3.20 13.14 -1.01
N GLN A 114 3.69 13.67 -2.12
CA GLN A 114 3.72 12.99 -3.42
C GLN A 114 5.15 12.74 -3.89
N PHE A 115 5.36 11.57 -4.50
CA PHE A 115 6.65 11.12 -4.98
C PHE A 115 6.51 10.46 -6.36
N TYR A 116 7.54 10.61 -7.20
CA TYR A 116 7.75 9.72 -8.33
C TYR A 116 8.63 8.54 -7.92
N LEU A 117 8.41 7.40 -8.55
CA LEU A 117 9.25 6.21 -8.38
C LEU A 117 10.43 6.25 -9.35
N TRP A 118 11.56 5.66 -8.94
CA TRP A 118 12.77 5.53 -9.76
C TRP A 118 12.74 4.28 -10.67
N PHE A 119 11.57 3.68 -10.86
CA PHE A 119 11.29 2.50 -11.69
C PHE A 119 9.85 2.54 -12.21
N ASP A 120 9.52 1.67 -13.17
CA ASP A 120 8.13 1.46 -13.61
C ASP A 120 7.45 0.43 -12.69
N PRO A 121 6.48 0.83 -11.84
CA PRO A 121 5.82 -0.07 -10.90
C PRO A 121 4.81 -1.04 -11.55
N THR A 122 4.63 -0.98 -12.87
CA THR A 122 3.69 -1.83 -13.63
C THR A 122 4.36 -3.07 -14.21
N GLU A 123 5.70 -3.07 -14.34
CA GLU A 123 6.47 -4.15 -14.97
C GLU A 123 6.75 -5.30 -13.99
N HIS A 124 7.09 -4.98 -12.74
CA HIS A 124 7.51 -5.93 -11.72
C HIS A 124 6.84 -5.65 -10.37
N PHE A 125 6.83 -6.67 -9.50
CA PHE A 125 6.43 -6.48 -8.11
C PHE A 125 7.53 -5.73 -7.36
N HIS A 126 7.13 -4.70 -6.61
CA HIS A 126 8.00 -3.95 -5.71
C HIS A 126 7.45 -4.02 -4.29
N THR A 127 8.35 -3.95 -3.30
CA THR A 127 7.96 -4.04 -1.89
C THR A 127 7.63 -2.65 -1.36
N TYR A 128 6.39 -2.47 -0.92
CA TYR A 128 5.95 -1.27 -0.22
C TYR A 128 5.78 -1.59 1.26
N SER A 129 6.46 -0.83 2.11
CA SER A 129 6.54 -1.12 3.53
C SER A 129 6.11 0.05 4.38
N ILE A 130 5.46 -0.26 5.50
CA ILE A 130 5.21 0.69 6.57
C ILE A 130 5.79 0.15 7.86
N VAL A 131 6.72 0.89 8.46
CA VAL A 131 7.23 0.63 9.80
C VAL A 131 6.58 1.62 10.74
N TRP A 132 5.59 1.15 11.50
CA TRP A 132 4.87 1.93 12.49
C TRP A 132 5.22 1.46 13.90
N ASN A 133 5.75 2.35 14.73
CA ASN A 133 6.03 2.12 16.14
C ASN A 133 5.74 3.38 16.96
N GLN A 134 5.97 3.30 18.29
CA GLN A 134 5.70 4.40 19.22
C GLN A 134 6.44 5.72 18.89
N ARG A 135 7.56 5.65 18.16
CA ARG A 135 8.41 6.80 17.86
C ARG A 135 8.16 7.41 16.48
N ARG A 136 7.72 6.62 15.51
CA ARG A 136 7.59 7.05 14.12
C ARG A 136 6.81 6.07 13.24
N ILE A 137 6.33 6.60 12.12
CA ILE A 137 5.88 5.87 10.94
C ILE A 137 6.92 6.12 9.84
N ILE A 138 7.37 5.06 9.17
CA ILE A 138 8.29 5.15 8.03
C ILE A 138 7.62 4.47 6.85
N PHE A 139 7.53 5.19 5.73
CA PHE A 139 7.09 4.67 4.45
C PHE A 139 8.33 4.30 3.64
N LEU A 140 8.38 3.07 3.13
CA LEU A 140 9.51 2.59 2.34
C LEU A 140 9.03 1.99 1.02
N VAL A 141 9.89 2.12 0.02
CA VAL A 141 9.80 1.44 -1.27
C VAL A 141 11.10 0.67 -1.47
N ASP A 142 11.03 -0.66 -1.58
CA ASP A 142 12.18 -1.56 -1.67
C ASP A 142 13.24 -1.30 -0.57
N ASN A 143 12.76 -1.14 0.67
CA ASN A 143 13.55 -0.77 1.86
C ASN A 143 14.22 0.61 1.81
N ILE A 144 13.94 1.45 0.82
CA ILE A 144 14.39 2.84 0.76
C ILE A 144 13.31 3.72 1.39
N PRO A 145 13.60 4.45 2.50
CA PRO A 145 12.62 5.32 3.12
C PRO A 145 12.33 6.53 2.23
N ILE A 146 11.06 6.74 1.88
CA ILE A 146 10.60 7.91 1.11
C ILE A 146 9.97 8.97 2.02
N ARG A 147 9.48 8.58 3.19
CA ARG A 147 8.89 9.49 4.19
C ARG A 147 9.06 8.95 5.60
N VAL A 148 9.36 9.85 6.54
CA VAL A 148 9.36 9.60 7.98
C VAL A 148 8.40 10.58 8.66
N PHE A 149 7.47 10.06 9.46
CA PHE A 149 6.58 10.83 10.30
C PHE A 149 6.88 10.52 11.77
N ASN A 150 7.55 11.44 12.47
CA ASN A 150 7.94 11.24 13.85
C ASN A 150 6.76 11.47 14.81
N ASN A 151 6.82 10.80 15.95
CA ASN A 151 5.95 11.11 17.08
C ASN A 151 6.41 12.41 17.75
N GLU A 152 5.69 13.48 17.46
CA GLU A 152 5.93 14.83 17.98
C GLU A 152 4.86 15.23 19.02
N GLU A 153 4.28 14.26 19.75
CA GLU A 153 3.29 14.54 20.79
C GLU A 153 3.83 15.44 21.92
N SER A 154 5.14 15.43 22.15
CA SER A 154 5.79 16.33 23.13
C SER A 154 5.61 17.82 22.82
N ILE A 155 5.38 18.16 21.55
CA ILE A 155 5.08 19.53 21.09
C ILE A 155 3.62 19.70 20.64
N GLY A 156 2.74 18.76 21.03
CA GLY A 156 1.30 18.84 20.82
C GLY A 156 0.79 18.31 19.48
N ALA A 157 1.65 17.74 18.62
CA ALA A 157 1.21 17.13 17.37
C ALA A 157 0.66 15.71 17.63
N PRO A 158 -0.54 15.36 17.14
CA PRO A 158 -1.11 14.03 17.39
C PRO A 158 -0.36 12.95 16.60
N PHE A 159 -0.31 11.75 17.17
CA PHE A 159 0.33 10.58 16.57
C PHE A 159 -0.57 9.33 16.76
N PRO A 160 -0.69 8.43 15.77
CA PRO A 160 -1.55 7.26 15.92
C PRO A 160 -0.80 6.24 16.78
N LYS A 161 -1.03 6.25 18.10
CA LYS A 161 -0.40 5.29 19.05
C LYS A 161 -1.37 4.52 19.93
N ASN A 162 -2.66 4.88 19.93
CA ASN A 162 -3.64 4.34 20.88
C ASN A 162 -4.79 3.60 20.20
N GLN A 163 -4.83 3.54 18.88
CA GLN A 163 -5.91 2.92 18.11
C GLN A 163 -5.32 1.81 17.22
N PRO A 164 -5.59 0.54 17.52
CA PRO A 164 -5.28 -0.56 16.61
C PRO A 164 -5.97 -0.34 15.26
N MET A 165 -5.28 -0.66 14.16
CA MET A 165 -5.78 -0.50 12.80
C MET A 165 -5.74 -1.82 12.05
N ARG A 166 -6.72 -2.05 11.17
CA ARG A 166 -6.63 -3.10 10.15
C ARG A 166 -5.81 -2.61 8.96
N ILE A 167 -5.19 -3.54 8.28
CA ILE A 167 -4.57 -3.35 6.97
C ILE A 167 -5.70 -3.38 5.95
N TYR A 168 -5.72 -2.42 5.04
CA TYR A 168 -6.66 -2.38 3.92
C TYR A 168 -5.88 -2.23 2.63
N SER A 169 -6.43 -2.75 1.55
CA SER A 169 -6.02 -2.38 0.20
C SER A 169 -7.21 -2.47 -0.73
N SER A 170 -7.23 -1.59 -1.72
CA SER A 170 -8.32 -1.45 -2.67
C SER A 170 -7.84 -0.96 -4.02
N LEU A 171 -8.63 -1.26 -5.04
CA LEU A 171 -8.55 -0.62 -6.35
C LEU A 171 -9.93 -0.01 -6.64
N TRP A 172 -9.94 1.31 -6.85
CA TRP A 172 -11.15 2.09 -7.04
C TRP A 172 -10.87 3.27 -7.99
N ASP A 173 -11.92 3.92 -8.48
CA ASP A 173 -11.81 5.12 -9.29
C ASP A 173 -12.28 6.36 -8.53
N THR A 174 -11.57 7.47 -8.75
CA THR A 174 -12.12 8.80 -8.51
C THR A 174 -11.57 9.77 -9.51
N GLU A 175 -12.50 10.40 -10.21
CA GLU A 175 -12.18 11.26 -11.34
C GLU A 175 -11.86 12.71 -10.91
N ASP A 176 -12.03 13.04 -9.63
CA ASP A 176 -12.08 14.42 -9.18
C ASP A 176 -10.71 15.01 -8.89
N TRP A 177 -9.70 14.18 -8.61
CA TRP A 177 -8.39 14.68 -8.18
C TRP A 177 -7.17 13.83 -8.60
N VAL A 178 -7.36 12.59 -9.04
CA VAL A 178 -6.28 11.60 -9.20
C VAL A 178 -5.31 11.98 -10.31
N THR A 179 -5.77 12.02 -11.55
CA THR A 179 -4.87 12.22 -12.70
C THR A 179 -4.92 13.68 -13.13
N ARG A 180 -3.76 14.35 -13.01
CA ARG A 180 -3.60 15.79 -13.28
C ARG A 180 -4.62 16.65 -12.51
N GLY A 181 -4.82 16.34 -11.23
CA GLY A 181 -5.77 17.07 -10.39
C GLY A 181 -7.22 16.93 -10.86
N GLY A 182 -7.58 15.79 -11.44
CA GLY A 182 -8.94 15.49 -11.92
C GLY A 182 -9.27 15.96 -13.33
N GLN A 183 -8.30 16.53 -14.05
CA GLN A 183 -8.49 16.96 -15.45
C GLN A 183 -8.61 15.78 -16.41
N VAL A 184 -8.04 14.62 -16.06
CA VAL A 184 -8.10 13.41 -16.87
C VAL A 184 -8.99 12.39 -16.16
N LYS A 185 -10.02 11.94 -16.87
CA LYS A 185 -11.07 11.04 -16.39
C LYS A 185 -10.74 9.58 -16.71
N THR A 186 -11.44 8.66 -16.06
CA THR A 186 -11.22 7.22 -16.27
C THR A 186 -11.75 6.82 -17.64
N ASP A 187 -10.87 6.38 -18.54
CA ASP A 187 -11.31 5.80 -19.81
C ASP A 187 -11.75 4.35 -19.59
N CYS A 188 -13.04 4.19 -19.32
CA CYS A 188 -13.64 2.89 -19.05
C CYS A 188 -13.66 1.93 -20.26
N SER A 189 -13.22 2.34 -21.46
CA SER A 189 -12.95 1.41 -22.56
C SER A 189 -11.69 0.56 -22.30
N ASN A 190 -10.79 1.02 -21.43
CA ASN A 190 -9.60 0.29 -20.98
C ASN A 190 -9.86 -0.63 -19.77
N ALA A 191 -11.10 -0.68 -19.25
CA ALA A 191 -11.46 -1.68 -18.26
C ALA A 191 -11.34 -3.09 -18.88
N LEU A 192 -10.80 -4.11 -18.22
CA LEU A 192 -10.59 -4.32 -16.79
C LEU A 192 -9.22 -3.85 -16.30
N PHE A 193 -9.19 -2.86 -15.40
CA PHE A 193 -7.96 -2.47 -14.69
C PHE A 193 -7.61 -3.53 -13.65
N LYS A 194 -6.34 -3.91 -13.53
CA LYS A 194 -5.91 -4.98 -12.62
C LYS A 194 -4.59 -4.64 -11.92
N ALA A 195 -4.60 -4.75 -10.60
CA ALA A 195 -3.43 -4.68 -9.72
C ALA A 195 -3.24 -6.03 -9.03
#